data_AF-A0A497B7M1-F1
#
_entry.id   AF-A0A497B7M1-F1
#
_cell.length_a   1.000
_cell.length_b   1.000
_cell.length_c   1.000
_cell.angle_alpha   90.00
_cell.angle_beta   90.00
_cell.angle_gamma   90.00
#
_symmetry.space_group_name_H-M   'P 1'
#
loop_
_entity.id
_entity.type
_entity.pdbx_description
1 polymer ?
#
loop_
_entity_poly.entity_id
_entity_poly.type
_entity_poly.pdbx_seq_one_letter_code
_entity_poly.pdbx_strand_id
1 'polypeptide(L)'
;MTVIIAHKFWKVVAVIADCRVSYQPPYDEVDDYLQKIYHIENKLVMGFAGPVQGAYKVMELVRKNLQDYSKPLIADNLQADVERWIRHRYGELDVSERNRLSFILATVEPGREKQSVWFSSDEQGNVKPSSKPSWFPYVPEWRIMALKPSHSTPTELVKEEKQYPQIIGVTEEDRKIIETTLSRHYGFAFKQPELQMQAILGSLKFQLMARQTKKVGGLFQCAMLSENGLQWLGYAGENVILEPGEGQFVQRNILTGQTLPLMTVWEWAKKQPPPGSLGAFEDPGLEEAVERLQRLEENSNGNLINSK
;
A
#
# COMPACT_ATOMS: atom_id res chain seq x y z
N MET A 1 -10.85 -4.61 1.02
CA MET A 1 -10.23 -3.50 1.79
C MET A 1 -8.74 -3.55 1.52
N THR A 2 -8.08 -2.40 1.36
CA THR A 2 -6.63 -2.30 1.15
C THR A 2 -6.06 -1.46 2.27
N VAL A 3 -4.88 -1.76 2.78
CA VAL A 3 -4.23 -0.95 3.81
C VAL A 3 -2.82 -0.63 3.38
N ILE A 4 -2.46 0.65 3.40
CA ILE A 4 -1.05 1.06 3.40
C ILE A 4 -0.80 1.97 4.57
N ILE A 5 0.26 1.67 5.30
CA ILE A 5 0.74 2.39 6.47
C ILE A 5 2.15 2.86 6.16
N ALA A 6 2.45 4.12 6.41
CA ALA A 6 3.82 4.59 6.49
C ALA A 6 4.07 5.30 7.81
N HIS A 7 5.08 4.85 8.53
CA HIS A 7 5.38 5.31 9.88
C HIS A 7 6.85 5.70 10.01
N LYS A 8 7.08 6.85 10.66
CA LYS A 8 8.41 7.39 10.95
C LYS A 8 8.89 6.81 12.27
N PHE A 9 10.02 6.13 12.25
CA PHE A 9 10.78 5.75 13.43
C PHE A 9 11.99 6.66 13.59
N TRP A 10 12.82 6.36 14.58
CA TRP A 10 13.97 7.19 14.93
C TRP A 10 15.10 7.22 13.89
N LYS A 11 15.26 6.18 13.07
CA LYS A 11 16.30 6.14 12.03
C LYS A 11 15.78 5.66 10.68
N VAL A 12 14.52 5.24 10.65
CA VAL A 12 13.95 4.56 9.49
C VAL A 12 12.53 5.04 9.27
N VAL A 13 12.10 5.01 8.02
CA VAL A 13 10.69 5.05 7.66
C VAL A 13 10.29 3.67 7.21
N ALA A 14 9.19 3.16 7.75
CA ALA A 14 8.67 1.88 7.30
C ALA A 14 7.33 2.05 6.61
N VAL A 15 7.16 1.33 5.50
CA VAL A 15 5.94 1.29 4.68
C VAL A 15 5.44 -0.14 4.68
N ILE A 16 4.20 -0.35 5.08
CA ILE A 16 3.54 -1.65 5.18
C ILE A 16 2.31 -1.63 4.27
N ALA A 17 2.10 -2.69 3.50
CA ALA A 17 0.91 -2.83 2.66
C ALA A 17 0.41 -4.28 2.66
N ASP A 18 -0.90 -4.47 2.62
CA ASP A 18 -1.46 -5.80 2.35
C ASP A 18 -1.25 -6.21 0.88
N CYS A 19 -1.29 -7.51 0.58
CA CYS A 19 -1.14 -8.00 -0.80
C CYS A 19 -2.49 -8.27 -1.51
N ARG A 20 -3.62 -7.96 -0.85
CA ARG A 20 -4.95 -8.35 -1.29
C ARG A 20 -5.49 -7.56 -2.49
N VAL A 21 -6.07 -8.27 -3.43
CA VAL A 21 -6.99 -7.77 -4.47
C VAL A 21 -8.34 -8.40 -4.21
N SER A 22 -9.40 -7.61 -4.27
CA SER A 22 -10.78 -8.11 -4.13
C SER A 22 -11.57 -7.66 -5.33
N TYR A 23 -12.34 -8.58 -5.89
CA TYR A 23 -13.16 -8.31 -7.05
C TYR A 23 -14.53 -7.78 -6.60
N GLN A 24 -15.18 -7.01 -7.48
CA GLN A 24 -16.55 -6.59 -7.24
C GLN A 24 -17.51 -7.76 -7.52
N PRO A 25 -18.67 -7.81 -6.86
CA PRO A 25 -19.72 -8.77 -7.19
C PRO A 25 -20.00 -8.81 -8.70
N PRO A 26 -20.28 -9.99 -9.29
CA PRO A 26 -20.59 -11.26 -8.61
C PRO A 26 -19.38 -12.06 -8.11
N TYR A 27 -18.15 -11.60 -8.39
CA TYR A 27 -16.94 -12.34 -8.06
C TYR A 27 -16.54 -12.08 -6.60
N ASP A 28 -16.86 -13.00 -5.68
CA ASP A 28 -16.31 -13.03 -4.31
C ASP A 28 -14.93 -13.71 -4.27
N GLU A 29 -14.12 -13.43 -5.29
CA GLU A 29 -12.75 -13.91 -5.38
C GLU A 29 -11.79 -12.93 -4.73
N VAL A 30 -10.68 -13.48 -4.26
CA VAL A 30 -9.64 -12.73 -3.56
C VAL A 30 -8.31 -13.33 -3.94
N ASP A 31 -7.43 -12.49 -4.45
CA ASP A 31 -6.02 -12.80 -4.64
C ASP A 31 -5.21 -12.08 -3.56
N ASP A 32 -4.14 -12.69 -3.02
CA ASP A 32 -3.33 -12.08 -1.95
C ASP A 32 -1.84 -11.97 -2.31
N TYR A 33 -1.57 -11.58 -3.55
CA TYR A 33 -0.20 -11.51 -4.09
C TYR A 33 0.05 -10.29 -4.97
N LEU A 34 -0.77 -9.24 -4.88
CA LEU A 34 -0.47 -7.96 -5.54
C LEU A 34 0.63 -7.20 -4.79
N GLN A 35 1.67 -6.82 -5.52
CA GLN A 35 2.63 -5.83 -5.07
C GLN A 35 1.99 -4.44 -5.02
N LYS A 36 1.95 -3.82 -3.84
CA LYS A 36 1.40 -2.47 -3.64
C LYS A 36 2.44 -1.44 -3.26
N ILE A 37 3.64 -1.88 -2.85
CA ILE A 37 4.77 -1.02 -2.52
C ILE A 37 5.82 -1.14 -3.62
N TYR A 38 6.29 0.01 -4.12
CA TYR A 38 7.28 0.10 -5.18
C TYR A 38 8.37 1.05 -4.76
N HIS A 39 9.61 0.68 -5.08
CA HIS A 39 10.74 1.56 -4.88
C HIS A 39 10.96 2.43 -6.12
N ILE A 40 11.42 3.64 -5.87
CA ILE A 40 11.91 4.57 -6.88
C ILE A 40 13.31 4.94 -6.41
N GLU A 41 14.31 4.32 -7.04
CA GLU A 41 15.69 4.34 -6.56
C GLU A 41 15.80 3.83 -5.10
N ASN A 42 16.96 4.06 -4.47
CA ASN A 42 17.18 3.70 -3.07
C ASN A 42 16.69 4.76 -2.06
N LYS A 43 15.94 5.77 -2.52
CA LYS A 43 15.58 6.96 -1.72
C LYS A 43 14.10 7.17 -1.53
N LEU A 44 13.26 6.61 -2.40
CA LEU A 44 11.82 6.83 -2.37
C LEU A 44 11.08 5.51 -2.49
N VAL A 45 10.02 5.37 -1.70
CA VAL A 45 9.06 4.29 -1.81
C VAL A 45 7.67 4.88 -1.99
N MET A 46 6.95 4.30 -2.95
CA MET A 46 5.57 4.64 -3.27
C MET A 46 4.68 3.44 -2.95
N GLY A 47 3.63 3.68 -2.16
CA GLY A 47 2.54 2.74 -1.97
C GLY A 47 1.25 3.26 -2.59
N PHE A 48 0.36 2.38 -3.04
CA PHE A 48 -0.99 2.77 -3.47
C PHE A 48 -2.11 1.94 -2.80
N ALA A 49 -3.26 2.57 -2.62
CA ALA A 49 -4.50 1.89 -2.24
C ALA A 49 -5.64 2.32 -3.16
N GLY A 50 -6.40 1.38 -3.73
CA GLY A 50 -7.52 1.67 -4.63
C GLY A 50 -7.53 0.77 -5.87
N PRO A 51 -8.24 1.20 -6.94
CA PRO A 51 -8.33 0.47 -8.20
C PRO A 51 -6.97 0.18 -8.83
N VAL A 52 -6.72 -1.10 -9.16
CA VAL A 52 -5.43 -1.57 -9.70
C VAL A 52 -5.13 -0.94 -11.06
N GLN A 53 -6.14 -0.78 -11.91
CA GLN A 53 -5.99 -0.19 -13.24
C GLN A 53 -5.56 1.29 -13.19
N GLY A 54 -6.18 2.08 -12.31
CA GLY A 54 -5.77 3.48 -12.10
C GLY A 54 -4.36 3.59 -11.54
N ALA A 55 -4.01 2.72 -10.58
CA ALA A 55 -2.64 2.62 -10.07
C ALA A 55 -1.64 2.29 -11.19
N TYR A 56 -1.92 1.28 -12.02
CA TYR A 56 -1.09 0.93 -13.17
C TYR A 56 -0.81 2.14 -14.09
N LYS A 57 -1.85 2.88 -14.49
CA LYS A 57 -1.69 4.06 -15.39
C LYS A 57 -0.79 5.14 -14.76
N VAL A 58 -0.97 5.41 -13.47
CA VAL A 58 -0.14 6.38 -12.71
C VAL A 58 1.30 5.90 -12.61
N MET A 59 1.48 4.65 -12.19
CA MET A 59 2.79 4.05 -12.00
C MET A 59 3.58 3.94 -13.30
N GLU A 60 2.91 3.66 -14.41
CA GLU A 60 3.54 3.62 -15.73
C GLU A 60 4.04 5.00 -16.18
N LEU A 61 3.30 6.08 -15.89
CA LEU A 61 3.80 7.43 -16.15
C LEU A 61 5.02 7.75 -15.30
N VAL A 62 4.98 7.42 -14.01
CA VAL A 62 6.12 7.62 -13.10
C VAL A 62 7.34 6.86 -13.61
N ARG A 63 7.17 5.59 -13.99
CA ARG A 63 8.24 4.75 -14.54
C ARG A 63 8.86 5.37 -15.81
N LYS A 64 8.04 5.80 -16.77
CA LYS A 64 8.53 6.45 -18.00
C LYS A 64 9.30 7.74 -17.71
N ASN A 65 8.76 8.61 -16.86
CA ASN A 65 9.42 9.86 -16.54
C ASN A 65 10.73 9.68 -15.76
N LEU A 66 10.86 8.59 -15.00
CA LEU A 66 12.11 8.22 -14.33
C LEU A 66 13.20 7.78 -15.31
N GLN A 67 12.84 7.09 -16.39
CA GLN A 67 13.82 6.64 -17.39
C GLN A 67 14.56 7.81 -18.05
N ASP A 68 13.86 8.94 -18.24
CA ASP A 68 14.40 10.16 -18.83
C ASP A 68 14.79 11.22 -17.78
N TYR A 69 14.89 10.84 -16.50
CA TYR A 69 15.10 11.79 -15.41
C TYR A 69 16.56 12.26 -15.34
N SER A 70 16.79 13.54 -15.66
CA SER A 70 18.13 14.13 -15.76
C SER A 70 18.59 14.93 -14.53
N LYS A 71 17.69 15.20 -13.58
CA LYS A 71 18.03 15.97 -12.37
C LYS A 71 18.79 15.10 -11.36
N PRO A 72 19.59 15.71 -10.47
CA PRO A 72 20.16 14.99 -9.33
C PRO A 72 19.08 14.28 -8.52
N LEU A 73 19.33 13.02 -8.18
CA LEU A 73 18.44 12.17 -7.37
C LEU A 73 18.46 12.57 -5.89
N ILE A 74 18.04 13.79 -5.60
CA ILE A 74 17.79 14.29 -4.25
C ILE A 74 16.36 13.92 -3.88
N ALA A 75 16.16 13.33 -2.69
CA ALA A 75 14.90 12.78 -2.23
C ALA A 75 13.75 13.81 -2.29
N ASP A 76 14.01 15.06 -1.91
CA ASP A 76 13.04 16.16 -1.98
C ASP A 76 12.58 16.47 -3.40
N ASN A 77 13.54 16.59 -4.34
CA ASN A 77 13.24 16.88 -5.74
C ASN A 77 12.48 15.71 -6.38
N LEU A 78 12.95 14.49 -6.10
CA LEU A 78 12.34 13.27 -6.59
C LEU A 78 10.91 13.11 -6.07
N GLN A 79 10.66 13.38 -4.78
CA GLN A 79 9.32 13.34 -4.21
C GLN A 79 8.38 14.36 -4.84
N ALA A 80 8.84 15.60 -5.02
CA ALA A 80 8.04 16.67 -5.62
C ALA A 80 7.72 16.38 -7.10
N ASP A 81 8.70 15.85 -7.85
CA ASP A 81 8.51 15.47 -9.25
C ASP A 81 7.56 14.26 -9.39
N VAL A 82 7.73 13.22 -8.55
CA VAL A 82 6.82 12.05 -8.49
C VAL A 82 5.40 12.48 -8.09
N GLU A 83 5.24 13.34 -7.08
CA GLU A 83 3.94 13.90 -6.70
C GLU A 83 3.27 14.59 -7.90
N ARG A 84 4.02 15.43 -8.62
CA ARG A 84 3.52 16.15 -9.79
C ARG A 84 3.07 15.21 -10.90
N TRP A 85 3.83 14.16 -11.18
CA TRP A 85 3.45 13.16 -12.19
C TRP A 85 2.21 12.37 -11.78
N ILE A 86 2.11 11.98 -10.49
CA ILE A 86 0.92 11.32 -9.95
C ILE A 86 -0.30 12.19 -10.16
N ARG A 87 -0.25 13.46 -9.75
CA ARG A 87 -1.36 14.41 -9.89
C ARG A 87 -1.78 14.61 -11.33
N HIS A 88 -0.80 14.76 -12.22
CA HIS A 88 -1.04 14.92 -13.65
C HIS A 88 -1.81 13.73 -14.22
N ARG A 89 -1.33 12.49 -14.01
CA ARG A 89 -2.04 11.31 -14.51
C ARG A 89 -3.37 11.09 -13.82
N TYR A 90 -3.46 11.34 -12.51
CA TYR A 90 -4.68 11.17 -11.74
C TYR A 90 -5.85 12.00 -12.29
N GLY A 91 -5.58 13.24 -12.72
CA GLY A 91 -6.59 14.12 -13.32
C GLY A 91 -7.15 13.61 -14.66
N GLU A 92 -6.42 12.74 -15.36
CA GLU A 92 -6.80 12.13 -16.64
C GLU A 92 -7.51 10.77 -16.48
N LEU A 93 -7.56 10.22 -15.27
CA LEU A 93 -8.18 8.93 -15.01
C LEU A 93 -9.71 9.01 -15.05
N ASP A 94 -10.32 7.90 -15.47
CA ASP A 94 -11.76 7.70 -15.39
C ASP A 94 -12.23 7.69 -13.92
N VAL A 95 -13.50 8.02 -13.70
CA VAL A 95 -14.08 8.07 -12.35
C VAL A 95 -13.90 6.74 -11.61
N SER A 96 -14.12 5.61 -12.28
CA SER A 96 -13.98 4.26 -11.72
C SER A 96 -12.55 3.92 -11.31
N GLU A 97 -11.55 4.47 -12.01
CA GLU A 97 -10.14 4.21 -11.78
C GLU A 97 -9.53 5.13 -10.73
N ARG A 98 -10.05 6.36 -10.61
CA ARG A 98 -9.53 7.38 -9.68
C ARG A 98 -10.24 7.39 -8.34
N ASN A 99 -11.51 6.99 -8.32
CA ASN A 99 -12.29 7.03 -7.09
C ASN A 99 -11.64 6.09 -6.06
N ARG A 100 -11.33 6.63 -4.88
CA ARG A 100 -10.63 5.94 -3.78
C ARG A 100 -9.15 5.62 -4.04
N LEU A 101 -8.59 5.93 -5.21
CA LEU A 101 -7.17 5.76 -5.48
C LEU A 101 -6.36 6.80 -4.69
N SER A 102 -5.54 6.30 -3.76
CA SER A 102 -4.70 7.09 -2.87
C SER A 102 -3.26 6.57 -2.94
N PHE A 103 -2.31 7.45 -2.63
CA PHE A 103 -0.89 7.12 -2.63
C PHE A 103 -0.24 7.52 -1.32
N ILE A 104 0.83 6.82 -0.96
CA ILE A 104 1.79 7.23 0.06
C ILE A 104 3.15 7.32 -0.60
N LEU A 105 3.86 8.43 -0.37
CA LEU A 105 5.27 8.57 -0.72
C LEU A 105 6.07 8.67 0.59
N ALA A 106 7.09 7.83 0.72
CA ALA A 106 8.04 7.84 1.80
C ALA A 106 9.45 8.06 1.23
N THR A 107 10.20 8.98 1.81
CA THR A 107 11.56 9.29 1.38
C THR A 107 12.54 9.34 2.51
N VAL A 108 13.80 9.05 2.19
CA VAL A 108 14.96 9.26 3.04
C VAL A 108 16.07 9.94 2.24
N GLU A 109 16.71 10.95 2.82
CA GLU A 109 17.92 11.56 2.28
C GLU A 109 19.10 11.22 3.19
N PRO A 110 19.90 10.19 2.85
CA PRO A 110 20.98 9.69 3.72
C PRO A 110 22.02 10.75 4.08
N GLY A 111 22.31 11.69 3.17
CA GLY A 111 23.34 12.72 3.36
C GLY A 111 22.86 14.01 4.04
N ARG A 112 21.58 14.12 4.38
CA ARG A 112 21.01 15.31 5.00
C ARG A 112 20.43 14.96 6.37
N GLU A 113 20.94 15.61 7.40
CA GLU A 113 20.40 15.46 8.75
C GLU A 113 19.03 16.16 8.87
N LYS A 114 18.09 15.50 9.55
CA LYS A 114 16.84 16.11 9.97
C LYS A 114 17.12 17.32 10.88
N GLN A 115 16.76 18.50 10.39
CA GLN A 115 16.79 19.71 11.21
C GLN A 115 15.85 19.54 12.40
N SER A 116 16.42 19.49 13.60
CA SER A 116 15.69 19.40 14.86
C SER A 116 16.04 20.64 15.67
N VAL A 117 15.01 21.39 16.10
CA VAL A 117 15.20 22.51 17.01
C VAL A 117 15.36 21.92 18.41
N TRP A 118 16.55 22.06 18.96
CA TRP A 118 16.87 21.63 20.32
C TRP A 118 16.54 22.74 21.29
N PHE A 119 16.11 22.38 22.49
CA PHE A 119 15.85 23.34 23.56
C PHE A 119 16.61 22.92 24.83
N SER A 120 17.11 23.89 25.57
CA SER A 120 17.67 23.71 26.91
C SER A 120 17.09 24.75 27.86
N SER A 121 16.91 24.38 29.13
CA SER A 121 16.56 25.33 30.18
C SER A 121 17.81 25.99 30.75
N ASP A 122 17.80 27.31 30.93
CA ASP A 122 18.84 28.01 31.71
C ASP A 122 18.65 27.81 33.22
N GLU A 123 19.58 28.32 34.03
CA GLU A 123 19.55 28.22 35.50
C GLU A 123 18.29 28.84 36.12
N GLN A 124 17.63 29.75 35.39
CA GLN A 124 16.38 30.40 35.78
C GLN A 124 15.14 29.65 35.26
N GLY A 125 15.32 28.51 34.58
CA GLY A 125 14.25 27.68 34.04
C GLY A 125 13.69 28.14 32.68
N ASN A 126 14.28 29.15 32.04
CA ASN A 126 13.81 29.61 30.73
C ASN A 126 14.27 28.66 29.63
N VAL A 127 13.33 28.24 28.78
CA VAL A 127 13.60 27.36 27.64
C VAL A 127 14.13 28.18 26.47
N LYS A 128 15.33 27.88 26.00
CA LYS A 128 15.98 28.54 24.84
C LYS A 128 16.41 27.53 23.79
N PRO A 129 16.43 27.89 22.50
CA PRO A 129 17.02 27.05 21.46
C PRO A 129 18.49 26.74 21.79
N SER A 130 18.90 25.50 21.61
CA SER A 130 20.26 25.03 21.87
C SER A 130 20.86 24.33 20.66
N SER A 131 22.17 24.08 20.71
CA SER A 131 22.84 23.22 19.74
C SER A 131 22.47 21.77 19.99
N LYS A 132 22.50 20.97 18.91
CA LYS A 132 22.33 19.52 18.99
C LYS A 132 23.35 18.93 19.97
N PRO A 133 22.94 18.14 20.98
CA PRO A 133 23.87 17.48 21.88
C PRO A 133 24.84 16.56 21.13
N SER A 134 26.12 16.53 21.52
CA SER A 134 27.15 15.74 20.83
C SER A 134 26.91 14.23 20.88
N TRP A 135 26.21 13.75 21.91
CA TRP A 135 25.82 12.34 22.04
C TRP A 135 24.61 11.97 21.16
N PHE A 136 23.90 12.95 20.61
CA PHE A 136 22.70 12.68 19.83
C PHE A 136 23.08 12.11 18.45
N PRO A 137 22.54 10.94 18.07
CA PRO A 137 22.98 10.27 16.85
C PRO A 137 22.66 11.09 15.60
N TYR A 138 23.33 10.77 14.50
CA TYR A 138 22.89 11.22 13.19
C TYR A 138 21.48 10.67 12.91
N VAL A 139 20.60 11.56 12.42
CA VAL A 139 19.23 11.22 12.08
C VAL A 139 18.95 11.73 10.67
N PRO A 140 18.82 10.85 9.65
CA PRO A 140 18.60 11.31 8.29
C PRO A 140 17.28 12.08 8.16
N GLU A 141 17.20 12.96 7.18
CA GLU A 141 15.95 13.60 6.83
C GLU A 141 15.06 12.58 6.14
N TRP A 142 13.84 12.42 6.67
CA TRP A 142 12.83 11.58 6.05
C TRP A 142 11.49 12.28 6.00
N ARG A 143 10.73 11.99 4.94
CA ARG A 143 9.41 12.56 4.73
C ARG A 143 8.44 11.45 4.41
N ILE A 144 7.19 11.66 4.83
CA ILE A 144 6.07 10.81 4.48
C ILE A 144 4.97 11.77 4.10
N MET A 145 4.37 11.54 2.94
CA MET A 145 3.14 12.21 2.54
C MET A 145 2.11 11.18 2.10
N ALA A 146 0.85 11.52 2.32
CA ALA A 146 -0.27 10.84 1.67
C ALA A 146 -0.90 11.78 0.63
N LEU A 147 -1.29 11.20 -0.50
CA LEU A 147 -2.09 11.84 -1.54
C LEU A 147 -3.44 11.12 -1.55
N LYS A 148 -4.52 11.82 -1.18
CA LYS A 148 -5.87 11.24 -1.09
C LYS A 148 -6.82 11.96 -2.04
N PRO A 149 -7.85 11.30 -2.59
CA PRO A 149 -8.88 11.98 -3.37
C PRO A 149 -9.49 13.15 -2.59
N SER A 150 -9.63 14.31 -3.23
CA SER A 150 -10.34 15.45 -2.65
C SER A 150 -11.84 15.18 -2.58
N HIS A 151 -12.46 15.54 -1.45
CA HIS A 151 -13.91 15.48 -1.29
C HIS A 151 -14.63 16.57 -2.09
N SER A 152 -13.99 17.72 -2.32
CA SER A 152 -14.58 18.85 -3.05
C SER A 152 -14.33 18.80 -4.55
N THR A 153 -13.18 18.24 -4.96
CA THR A 153 -12.71 18.28 -6.35
C THR A 153 -12.29 16.88 -6.81
N PRO A 154 -13.19 16.06 -7.39
CA PRO A 154 -12.92 14.63 -7.65
C PRO A 154 -11.75 14.29 -8.58
N THR A 155 -11.17 15.29 -9.25
CA THR A 155 -9.99 15.17 -10.13
C THR A 155 -8.68 15.55 -9.43
N GLU A 156 -8.74 15.95 -8.16
CA GLU A 156 -7.58 16.41 -7.40
C GLU A 156 -7.24 15.48 -6.25
N LEU A 157 -5.95 15.44 -5.92
CA LEU A 157 -5.44 14.79 -4.71
C LEU A 157 -5.14 15.85 -3.64
N VAL A 158 -5.60 15.65 -2.42
CA VAL A 158 -5.19 16.44 -1.26
C VAL A 158 -3.90 15.86 -0.70
N LYS A 159 -2.92 16.73 -0.49
CA LYS A 159 -1.66 16.39 0.16
C LYS A 159 -1.82 16.46 1.67
N GLU A 160 -1.48 15.37 2.35
CA GLU A 160 -1.40 15.31 3.81
C GLU A 160 0.03 15.00 4.26
N GLU A 161 0.61 15.92 5.04
CA GLU A 161 1.91 15.76 5.70
C GLU A 161 1.70 15.88 7.21
N LYS A 162 1.35 14.77 7.88
CA LYS A 162 1.25 14.74 9.35
C LYS A 162 2.53 14.17 9.96
N GLN A 163 2.81 14.56 11.22
CA GLN A 163 3.90 13.98 12.02
C GLN A 163 3.63 12.51 12.40
N TYR A 164 2.36 12.15 12.52
CA TYR A 164 1.84 10.82 12.85
C TYR A 164 1.85 9.86 11.65
N PRO A 165 1.70 8.54 11.86
CA PRO A 165 1.65 7.59 10.75
C PRO A 165 0.66 8.04 9.67
N GLN A 166 1.07 7.92 8.41
CA GLN A 166 0.19 8.08 7.27
C GLN A 166 -0.46 6.74 6.98
N ILE A 167 -1.80 6.71 6.94
CA ILE A 167 -2.55 5.47 6.68
C ILE A 167 -3.61 5.76 5.61
N ILE A 168 -3.66 4.93 4.57
CA ILE A 168 -4.63 5.00 3.48
C ILE A 168 -5.33 3.65 3.27
N GLY A 169 -6.52 3.70 2.64
CA GLY A 169 -7.29 2.52 2.23
C GLY A 169 -8.20 1.88 3.30
N VAL A 170 -8.13 2.34 4.54
CA VAL A 170 -8.90 1.81 5.68
C VAL A 170 -9.99 2.79 6.16
N THR A 171 -10.91 2.28 6.98
CA THR A 171 -11.93 3.12 7.64
C THR A 171 -11.32 3.93 8.80
N GLU A 172 -12.05 4.94 9.29
CA GLU A 172 -11.57 5.75 10.43
C GLU A 172 -11.51 4.98 11.76
N GLU A 173 -12.36 3.96 11.94
CA GLU A 173 -12.27 3.07 13.10
C GLU A 173 -10.95 2.28 13.08
N ASP A 174 -10.63 1.71 11.92
CA ASP A 174 -9.43 0.92 11.71
C ASP A 174 -8.16 1.75 11.84
N ARG A 175 -8.21 2.97 11.32
CA ARG A 175 -7.13 3.96 11.46
C ARG A 175 -6.78 4.13 12.94
N LYS A 176 -7.77 4.40 13.81
CA LYS A 176 -7.55 4.60 15.25
C LYS A 176 -6.93 3.37 15.93
N ILE A 177 -7.38 2.17 15.55
CA ILE A 177 -6.83 0.91 16.07
C ILE A 177 -5.36 0.77 15.66
N ILE A 178 -5.04 0.97 14.37
CA ILE A 178 -3.68 0.89 13.85
C ILE A 178 -2.78 1.94 14.51
N GLU A 179 -3.24 3.19 14.62
CA GLU A 179 -2.51 4.28 15.29
C GLU A 179 -2.21 3.96 16.76
N THR A 180 -3.17 3.37 17.48
CA THR A 180 -2.99 2.93 18.86
C THR A 180 -1.97 1.80 18.96
N THR A 181 -1.97 0.86 18.00
CA THR A 181 -0.98 -0.22 17.96
C THR A 181 0.43 0.31 17.67
N LEU A 182 0.56 1.22 16.71
CA LEU A 182 1.85 1.82 16.34
C LEU A 182 2.43 2.66 17.48
N SER A 183 1.61 3.44 18.18
CA SER A 183 2.07 4.26 19.30
C SER A 183 2.63 3.44 20.46
N ARG A 184 2.05 2.27 20.75
CA ARG A 184 2.57 1.32 21.77
C ARG A 184 3.97 0.80 21.47
N HIS A 185 4.35 0.75 20.19
CA HIS A 185 5.66 0.27 19.75
C HIS A 185 6.64 1.40 19.49
N TYR A 186 6.24 2.66 19.66
CA TYR A 186 7.12 3.79 19.42
C TYR A 186 8.28 3.79 20.43
N GLY A 187 9.51 3.87 19.93
CA GLY A 187 10.72 3.89 20.75
C GLY A 187 11.14 2.57 21.40
N PHE A 188 10.31 1.51 21.36
CA PHE A 188 10.56 0.24 22.05
C PHE A 188 11.96 -0.36 21.78
N ALA A 189 12.39 -0.35 20.52
CA ALA A 189 13.70 -0.85 20.11
C ALA A 189 14.36 0.13 19.14
N PHE A 190 14.45 1.41 19.52
CA PHE A 190 14.96 2.47 18.62
C PHE A 190 16.38 2.23 18.08
N LYS A 191 17.20 1.44 18.79
CA LYS A 191 18.55 1.02 18.35
C LYS A 191 18.53 -0.19 17.41
N GLN A 192 17.41 -0.91 17.33
CA GLN A 192 17.20 -2.11 16.53
C GLN A 192 15.91 -1.94 15.72
N PRO A 193 15.92 -1.08 14.68
CA PRO A 193 14.73 -0.75 13.90
C PRO A 193 14.07 -1.98 13.26
N GLU A 194 14.85 -2.98 12.87
CA GLU A 194 14.33 -4.26 12.34
C GLU A 194 13.49 -5.01 13.38
N LEU A 195 13.98 -5.15 14.61
CA LEU A 195 13.25 -5.79 15.71
C LEU A 195 11.97 -5.03 16.04
N GLN A 196 12.06 -3.69 16.10
CA GLN A 196 10.89 -2.84 16.31
C GLN A 196 9.84 -3.06 15.22
N MET A 197 10.29 -3.16 13.97
CA MET A 197 9.40 -3.35 12.83
C MET A 197 8.76 -4.75 12.84
N GLN A 198 9.51 -5.80 13.17
CA GLN A 198 8.98 -7.15 13.32
C GLN A 198 7.92 -7.23 14.43
N ALA A 199 8.13 -6.57 15.57
CA ALA A 199 7.15 -6.50 16.66
C ALA A 199 5.85 -5.78 16.22
N ILE A 200 5.98 -4.70 15.45
CA ILE A 200 4.83 -3.97 14.89
C ILE A 200 4.07 -4.84 13.90
N LEU A 201 4.79 -5.48 12.97
CA LEU A 201 4.17 -6.39 12.00
C LEU A 201 3.46 -7.55 12.71
N GLY A 202 4.05 -8.12 13.76
CA GLY A 202 3.41 -9.12 14.61
C GLY A 202 2.12 -8.64 15.27
N SER A 203 2.11 -7.41 15.79
CA SER A 203 0.92 -6.82 16.42
C SER A 203 -0.17 -6.43 15.42
N LEU A 204 0.23 -5.91 14.26
CA LEU A 204 -0.69 -5.54 13.18
C LEU A 204 -1.26 -6.78 12.48
N LYS A 205 -0.51 -7.89 12.41
CA LYS A 205 -0.95 -9.14 11.78
C LYS A 205 -2.31 -9.56 12.31
N PHE A 206 -2.49 -9.65 13.62
CA PHE A 206 -3.77 -10.10 14.19
C PHE A 206 -4.94 -9.17 13.82
N GLN A 207 -4.70 -7.86 13.80
CA GLN A 207 -5.72 -6.86 13.47
C GLN A 207 -6.10 -6.89 11.99
N LEU A 208 -5.11 -7.10 11.12
CA LEU A 208 -5.29 -7.08 9.68
C LEU A 208 -5.74 -8.46 9.13
N MET A 209 -5.37 -9.56 9.79
CA MET A 209 -5.78 -10.94 9.44
C MET A 209 -7.17 -11.33 9.93
N ALA A 210 -7.65 -10.81 11.06
CA ALA A 210 -8.97 -11.17 11.61
C ALA A 210 -10.16 -10.81 10.68
N ARG A 211 -9.90 -10.19 9.53
CA ARG A 211 -10.91 -9.56 8.65
C ARG A 211 -11.13 -10.30 7.33
N GLN A 212 -11.38 -11.62 7.43
CA GLN A 212 -11.76 -12.55 6.35
C GLN A 212 -10.59 -13.01 5.47
N THR A 213 -10.01 -14.16 5.85
CA THR A 213 -8.91 -14.91 5.23
C THR A 213 -9.39 -16.07 4.34
N LYS A 214 -10.56 -15.95 3.69
CA LYS A 214 -11.18 -17.11 3.03
C LYS A 214 -10.39 -17.73 1.88
N LYS A 215 -9.43 -17.03 1.24
CA LYS A 215 -8.72 -17.61 0.08
C LYS A 215 -7.19 -17.55 0.09
N VAL A 216 -6.51 -16.49 0.54
CA VAL A 216 -5.05 -16.52 0.82
C VAL A 216 -4.75 -15.47 1.89
N GLY A 217 -3.85 -15.81 2.82
CA GLY A 217 -3.81 -15.23 4.16
C GLY A 217 -2.77 -14.14 4.40
N GLY A 218 -3.25 -12.95 4.75
CA GLY A 218 -2.63 -12.11 5.79
C GLY A 218 -1.21 -11.62 5.47
N LEU A 219 -0.85 -11.51 4.19
CA LEU A 219 0.50 -11.13 3.80
C LEU A 219 0.64 -9.62 3.73
N PHE A 220 1.76 -9.15 4.27
CA PHE A 220 2.14 -7.75 4.24
C PHE A 220 3.49 -7.60 3.56
N GLN A 221 3.56 -6.75 2.55
CA GLN A 221 4.83 -6.20 2.10
C GLN A 221 5.28 -5.18 3.14
N CYS A 222 6.58 -5.22 3.45
CA CYS A 222 7.19 -4.25 4.33
C CYS A 222 8.48 -3.73 3.70
N ALA A 223 8.53 -2.42 3.46
CA ALA A 223 9.72 -1.70 3.04
C ALA A 223 10.20 -0.84 4.21
N MET A 224 11.49 -0.88 4.49
CA MET A 224 12.16 -0.05 5.50
C MET A 224 13.22 0.79 4.80
N LEU A 225 13.04 2.11 4.79
CA LEU A 225 14.00 3.08 4.27
C LEU A 225 14.84 3.59 5.42
N SER A 226 16.16 3.55 5.26
CA SER A 226 17.14 4.02 6.22
C SER A 226 18.24 4.85 5.51
N GLU A 227 19.22 5.34 6.28
CA GLU A 227 20.42 5.94 5.69
C GLU A 227 21.20 4.98 4.77
N ASN A 228 21.09 3.66 5.00
CA ASN A 228 21.73 2.63 4.19
C ASN A 228 20.92 2.27 2.92
N GLY A 229 19.81 2.98 2.68
CA GLY A 229 18.91 2.72 1.57
C GLY A 229 17.70 1.88 1.97
N LEU A 230 17.13 1.21 0.98
CA LEU A 230 15.91 0.43 1.10
C LEU A 230 16.22 -1.04 1.46
N GLN A 231 15.57 -1.51 2.52
CA GLN A 231 15.54 -2.91 2.91
C GLN A 231 14.10 -3.40 2.88
N TRP A 232 13.89 -4.58 2.33
CA TRP A 232 12.59 -5.25 2.39
C TRP A 232 12.57 -6.25 3.52
N LEU A 233 11.48 -6.24 4.29
CA LEU A 233 11.26 -7.20 5.35
C LEU A 233 10.16 -8.15 4.88
N GLY A 234 10.50 -9.43 4.73
CA GLY A 234 9.51 -10.47 4.48
C GLY A 234 8.65 -10.64 5.73
N TYR A 235 7.34 -10.42 5.61
CA TYR A 235 6.39 -10.86 6.62
C TYR A 235 5.38 -11.81 6.02
N ALA A 236 5.28 -12.99 6.62
CA ALA A 236 4.40 -14.01 6.12
C ALA A 236 3.56 -14.62 7.25
N GLY A 237 2.35 -15.05 6.90
CA GLY A 237 1.42 -15.69 7.82
C GLY A 237 2.01 -16.96 8.43
N GLU A 238 1.27 -17.63 9.32
CA GLU A 238 1.78 -18.81 10.05
C GLU A 238 2.28 -19.95 9.13
N ASN A 239 1.80 -19.99 7.89
CA ASN A 239 2.08 -21.05 6.92
C ASN A 239 2.68 -20.54 5.60
N VAL A 240 3.13 -19.29 5.54
CA VAL A 240 3.75 -18.71 4.34
C VAL A 240 5.12 -18.16 4.72
N ILE A 241 6.06 -18.13 3.79
CA ILE A 241 7.31 -17.37 3.88
C ILE A 241 7.44 -16.44 2.65
N LEU A 242 8.06 -15.28 2.84
CA LEU A 242 8.45 -14.40 1.75
C LEU A 242 9.95 -14.53 1.54
N GLU A 243 10.35 -15.08 0.39
CA GLU A 243 11.74 -15.22 -0.01
C GLU A 243 12.05 -14.21 -1.14
N PRO A 244 13.19 -13.52 -1.11
CA PRO A 244 13.66 -12.78 -2.27
C PRO A 244 14.05 -13.78 -3.38
N GLY A 245 13.36 -13.73 -4.52
CA GLY A 245 13.72 -14.39 -5.78
C GLY A 245 14.14 -13.35 -6.82
N GLU A 246 14.37 -13.77 -8.07
CA GLU A 246 14.81 -12.99 -9.26
C GLU A 246 14.29 -11.54 -9.37
N GLY A 247 14.80 -10.62 -8.54
CA GLY A 247 14.32 -9.24 -8.45
C GLY A 247 12.91 -9.05 -7.86
N GLN A 248 12.27 -10.08 -7.32
CA GLN A 248 10.89 -10.04 -6.81
C GLN A 248 10.71 -10.87 -5.53
N PHE A 249 9.71 -10.54 -4.72
CA PHE A 249 9.34 -11.38 -3.58
C PHE A 249 8.50 -12.55 -4.03
N VAL A 250 8.82 -13.71 -3.49
CA VAL A 250 8.11 -14.95 -3.77
C VAL A 250 7.48 -15.46 -2.48
N GLN A 251 6.18 -15.73 -2.54
CA GLN A 251 5.44 -16.37 -1.46
C GLN A 251 5.65 -17.86 -1.56
N ARG A 252 6.03 -18.53 -0.48
CA ARG A 252 6.03 -19.99 -0.42
C ARG A 252 5.14 -20.45 0.73
N ASN A 253 4.09 -21.18 0.41
CA ASN A 253 3.27 -21.85 1.39
C ASN A 253 4.05 -23.06 1.93
N ILE A 254 4.37 -23.05 3.23
CA ILE A 254 5.17 -24.09 3.88
C ILE A 254 4.41 -25.43 3.87
N LEU A 255 3.08 -25.40 4.03
CA LEU A 255 2.26 -26.61 4.11
C LEU A 255 2.10 -27.27 2.75
N THR A 256 1.87 -26.50 1.69
CA THR A 256 1.61 -27.03 0.35
C THR A 256 2.85 -27.10 -0.54
N GLY A 257 3.94 -26.43 -0.16
CA GLY A 257 5.12 -26.22 -0.99
C GLY A 257 4.88 -25.28 -2.18
N GLN A 258 3.65 -24.81 -2.37
CA GLN A 258 3.29 -23.94 -3.49
C GLN A 258 4.01 -22.60 -3.37
N THR A 259 4.55 -22.17 -4.49
CA THR A 259 5.34 -20.96 -4.60
C THR A 259 4.65 -20.00 -5.56
N LEU A 260 4.48 -18.74 -5.17
CA LEU A 260 3.70 -17.75 -5.90
C LEU A 260 4.39 -16.37 -5.84
N PRO A 261 4.89 -15.84 -6.96
CA PRO A 261 5.54 -14.52 -6.98
C PRO A 261 4.54 -13.40 -6.69
N LEU A 262 5.00 -12.35 -5.99
CA LEU A 262 4.24 -11.11 -5.90
C LEU A 262 4.15 -10.48 -7.28
N MET A 263 2.94 -10.36 -7.78
CA MET A 263 2.68 -9.77 -9.08
C MET A 263 2.64 -8.24 -8.99
N THR A 264 3.40 -7.60 -9.85
CA THR A 264 3.40 -6.15 -10.06
C THR A 264 2.11 -5.67 -10.74
N VAL A 265 1.81 -4.37 -10.64
CA VAL A 265 0.68 -3.75 -11.36
C VAL A 265 0.76 -3.95 -12.87
N TRP A 266 1.97 -4.04 -13.45
CA TRP A 266 2.17 -4.27 -14.88
C TRP A 266 1.81 -5.69 -15.29
N GLU A 267 2.12 -6.68 -14.46
CA GLU A 267 1.73 -8.07 -14.70
C GLU A 267 0.23 -8.26 -14.47
N TRP A 268 -0.32 -7.59 -13.47
CA TRP A 268 -1.77 -7.53 -13.25
C TRP A 268 -2.52 -6.92 -14.42
N ALA A 269 -2.00 -5.85 -15.02
CA ALA A 269 -2.61 -5.23 -16.21
C ALA A 269 -2.62 -6.15 -17.45
N LYS A 270 -1.77 -7.18 -17.48
CA LYS A 270 -1.74 -8.19 -18.55
C LYS A 270 -2.72 -9.35 -18.30
N LYS A 271 -3.19 -9.54 -17.07
CA LYS A 271 -4.20 -10.57 -16.77
C LYS A 271 -5.53 -10.16 -17.40
N GLN A 272 -6.13 -11.09 -18.14
CA GLN A 272 -7.50 -10.94 -18.63
C GLN A 272 -8.44 -11.81 -17.79
N PRO A 273 -9.62 -11.28 -17.40
CA PRO A 273 -10.01 -9.87 -17.47
C PRO A 273 -9.30 -9.02 -16.38
N PRO A 274 -9.08 -7.71 -16.62
CA PRO A 274 -8.48 -6.83 -15.62
C PRO A 274 -9.31 -6.80 -14.31
N PRO A 275 -8.67 -6.75 -13.14
CA PRO A 275 -9.38 -6.59 -11.87
C PRO A 275 -10.17 -5.27 -11.86
N GLY A 276 -11.50 -5.36 -11.85
CA GLY A 276 -12.39 -4.21 -11.78
C GLY A 276 -12.85 -3.60 -13.11
N SER A 277 -12.55 -4.23 -14.26
CA SER A 277 -13.08 -3.77 -15.57
C SER A 277 -14.33 -4.52 -16.04
N LEU A 278 -14.80 -5.52 -15.31
CA LEU A 278 -16.05 -6.21 -15.63
C LEU A 278 -17.23 -5.37 -15.12
N GLY A 279 -17.56 -4.32 -15.87
CA GLY A 279 -18.95 -3.92 -16.01
C GLY A 279 -19.71 -5.07 -16.68
N ALA A 280 -20.93 -5.30 -16.21
CA ALA A 280 -21.91 -6.29 -16.66
C ALA A 280 -21.59 -7.09 -17.96
N PHE A 281 -21.41 -8.41 -17.79
CA PHE A 281 -21.64 -9.51 -18.74
C PHE A 281 -21.01 -9.46 -20.14
N GLU A 282 -20.11 -10.41 -20.41
CA GLU A 282 -20.15 -11.31 -21.59
C GLU A 282 -19.43 -12.62 -21.21
N ASP A 283 -20.07 -13.47 -20.39
CA ASP A 283 -19.70 -14.90 -20.32
C ASP A 283 -20.74 -15.68 -21.15
N PRO A 284 -20.37 -16.18 -22.34
CA PRO A 284 -21.29 -16.91 -23.22
C PRO A 284 -21.93 -18.13 -22.54
N GLY A 285 -21.24 -18.74 -21.57
CA GLY A 285 -21.76 -19.89 -20.83
C GLY A 285 -22.84 -19.52 -19.81
N LEU A 286 -22.84 -18.27 -19.30
CA LEU A 286 -23.84 -17.81 -18.35
C LEU A 286 -25.15 -17.41 -19.04
N GLU A 287 -25.08 -16.87 -20.25
CA GLU A 287 -26.26 -16.57 -21.07
C GLU A 287 -26.98 -17.87 -21.48
N GLU A 288 -26.22 -18.89 -21.91
CA GLU A 288 -26.77 -20.23 -22.20
C GLU A 288 -27.37 -20.90 -20.95
N ALA A 289 -26.75 -20.72 -19.77
CA ALA A 289 -27.27 -21.25 -18.51
C ALA A 289 -28.55 -20.54 -18.05
N VAL A 290 -28.64 -19.22 -18.21
CA VAL A 290 -29.83 -18.43 -17.86
C VAL A 290 -30.99 -18.74 -18.81
N GLU A 291 -30.74 -18.81 -20.13
CA GLU A 291 -31.76 -19.25 -21.09
C GLU A 291 -32.25 -20.67 -20.77
N ARG A 292 -31.35 -21.58 -20.38
CA ARG A 292 -31.73 -22.95 -20.01
C ARG A 292 -32.60 -22.99 -18.76
N LEU A 293 -32.32 -22.15 -17.77
CA LEU A 293 -33.14 -22.04 -16.56
C LEU A 293 -34.53 -21.44 -16.87
N GLN A 294 -34.60 -20.40 -17.69
CA GLN A 294 -35.88 -19.80 -18.11
C GLN A 294 -36.74 -20.81 -18.87
N ARG A 295 -36.16 -21.57 -19.81
CA ARG A 295 -36.88 -22.66 -20.52
C ARG A 295 -37.37 -23.76 -19.57
N LEU A 296 -36.65 -24.04 -18.49
CA LEU A 296 -37.07 -25.03 -17.49
C LEU A 296 -38.23 -24.51 -16.63
N GLU A 297 -38.24 -23.23 -16.27
CA GLU A 297 -39.34 -22.60 -15.53
C GLU A 297 -40.62 -22.50 -16.38
N GLU A 298 -40.51 -22.14 -17.65
CA GLU A 298 -41.65 -22.10 -18.58
C GLU A 298 -42.28 -23.50 -18.77
N ASN A 299 -41.45 -24.54 -18.91
CA ASN A 299 -41.92 -25.92 -19.01
C ASN A 299 -42.52 -26.45 -17.70
N SER A 300 -42.03 -25.98 -16.55
CA SER A 300 -42.54 -26.36 -15.23
C SER A 300 -43.91 -25.72 -14.96
N ASN A 301 -44.11 -24.48 -15.40
CA ASN A 301 -45.39 -23.76 -15.25
C ASN A 301 -46.45 -24.19 -16.28
N GLY A 302 -46.04 -24.63 -17.47
CA GLY A 302 -46.96 -25.18 -18.48
C GLY A 302 -47.64 -26.49 -18.07
N ASN A 303 -46.99 -27.31 -17.24
CA ASN A 303 -47.55 -28.59 -16.78
C ASN A 303 -48.53 -28.47 -15.62
N LEU A 304 -48.58 -27.33 -14.93
CA LEU A 304 -49.52 -27.07 -13.83
C LEU A 304 -50.90 -26.56 -14.31
N ILE A 305 -51.02 -26.17 -15.58
CA ILE A 305 -52.26 -25.62 -16.14
C ILE A 305 -53.12 -26.70 -16.82
N ASN A 306 -52.54 -27.84 -17.21
CA ASN A 306 -53.27 -28.94 -17.87
C ASN A 306 -53.68 -30.10 -16.95
N SER A 307 -53.56 -29.95 -15.63
CA SER A 307 -53.93 -31.00 -14.66
C SER A 307 -55.15 -30.65 -13.80
N LYS A 308 -56.08 -29.84 -14.31
CA LYS A 308 -57.41 -29.65 -13.73
C LYS A 308 -58.50 -29.99 -14.73
#